data_AF-A0A2V8CZ43-F1
#
_entry.id   AF-A0A2V8CZ43-F1
#
_cell.length_a   1.000
_cell.length_b   1.000
_cell.length_c   1.000
_cell.angle_alpha   90.00
_cell.angle_beta   90.00
_cell.angle_gamma   90.00
#
_symmetry.space_group_name_H-M   'P 1'
#
loop_
_entity.id
_entity.type
_entity.pdbx_description
1 polymer ?
#
loop_
_entity_poly.entity_id
_entity_poly.type
_entity_poly.pdbx_seq_one_letter_code
_entity_poly.pdbx_strand_id
1 'polypeptide(L)' 'MALVLRQSGSPRAGAPVKRGLAWLVDHQDPSTGMWRAASLNKERDPASDIGKFMSDAATAYAVLALTDTALIPKSEF' A
#
# COMPACT_ATOMS: atom_id res chain seq x y z
N MET A 1 3.67 3.08 -4.42
CA MET A 1 3.50 4.29 -5.25
C MET A 1 2.31 5.15 -4.82
N ALA A 2 1.16 4.59 -4.45
CA ALA A 2 -0.01 5.37 -4.01
C ALA A 2 0.29 6.36 -2.86
N LEU A 3 0.98 5.91 -1.81
CA LEU A 3 1.33 6.75 -0.65
C LEU A 3 2.15 7.99 -1.04
N VAL A 4 3.27 7.79 -1.76
CA VAL A 4 4.16 8.90 -2.17
C VAL A 4 3.46 9.87 -3.11
N LEU A 5 2.68 9.36 -4.08
CA LEU A 5 1.92 10.21 -4.98
C LEU A 5 0.89 11.06 -4.24
N ARG A 6 0.23 10.50 -3.21
CA ARG A 6 -0.70 11.25 -2.38
C ARG A 6 0.02 12.32 -1.54
N GLN A 7 1.14 11.95 -0.92
CA GLN A 7 1.96 12.88 -0.12
C GLN A 7 2.62 13.99 -0.96
N SER A 8 2.80 13.78 -2.27
CA SER A 8 3.36 14.80 -3.15
C SER A 8 2.49 16.05 -3.30
N GLY A 9 1.20 15.99 -2.96
CA GLY A 9 0.25 17.09 -3.15
C GLY A 9 0.04 17.49 -4.62
N SER A 10 0.55 16.70 -5.57
CA SER A 10 0.45 17.02 -7.00
C SER A 10 -1.02 16.95 -7.46
N PRO A 11 -1.55 18.00 -8.13
CA PRO A 11 -2.90 17.98 -8.69
C PRO A 11 -3.12 16.86 -9.71
N ARG A 12 -2.03 16.37 -10.34
CA ARG A 12 -2.08 15.27 -11.32
C ARG A 12 -2.11 13.88 -10.67
N ALA A 13 -1.94 13.79 -9.35
CA ALA A 13 -1.89 12.51 -8.64
C ALA A 13 -3.27 11.87 -8.42
N GLY A 14 -4.37 12.61 -8.53
CA GLY A 14 -5.71 12.14 -8.18
C GLY A 14 -6.13 10.82 -8.84
N ALA A 15 -6.08 10.75 -10.18
CA ALA A 15 -6.48 9.53 -10.90
C ALA A 15 -5.52 8.34 -10.67
N PRO A 16 -4.19 8.51 -10.70
CA PRO A 16 -3.24 7.45 -10.31
C PRO A 16 -3.42 6.96 -8.86
N VAL A 17 -3.62 7.86 -7.90
CA VAL A 17 -3.83 7.53 -6.49
C VAL A 17 -5.11 6.73 -6.33
N LYS A 18 -6.24 7.19 -6.90
CA LYS A 18 -7.52 6.47 -6.83
C LYS A 18 -7.41 5.04 -7.36
N ARG A 19 -6.74 4.85 -8.50
CA ARG A 19 -6.51 3.51 -9.06
C ARG A 19 -5.63 2.65 -8.16
N GLY A 20 -4.56 3.22 -7.61
CA GLY A 20 -3.67 2.50 -6.69
C GLY A 20 -4.36 2.07 -5.40
N LEU A 21 -5.23 2.93 -4.83
CA LEU A 21 -6.00 2.59 -3.63
C LEU A 21 -7.04 1.50 -3.91
N ALA A 22 -7.77 1.59 -5.02
CA ALA A 22 -8.70 0.54 -5.43
C ALA A 22 -7.98 -0.81 -5.60
N TRP A 23 -6.82 -0.81 -6.27
CA TRP A 23 -6.02 -2.02 -6.41
C TRP A 23 -5.61 -2.61 -5.06
N LEU A 24 -5.22 -1.78 -4.09
CA LEU A 24 -4.87 -2.28 -2.75
C LEU A 24 -6.08 -2.97 -2.08
N VAL A 25 -7.26 -2.36 -2.12
CA VAL A 25 -8.49 -2.97 -1.56
C VAL A 25 -8.78 -4.32 -2.22
N ASP A 26 -8.70 -4.39 -3.55
CA ASP A 26 -9.03 -5.60 -4.31
C ASP A 26 -8.01 -6.74 -4.12
N HIS A 27 -6.80 -6.46 -3.63
CA HIS A 27 -5.68 -7.41 -3.52
C HIS A 27 -5.25 -7.69 -2.08
N GLN A 28 -6.04 -7.27 -1.09
CA GLN A 28 -5.87 -7.74 0.27
C GLN A 28 -6.24 -9.23 0.34
N ASP A 29 -5.41 -10.04 0.98
CA ASP A 29 -5.80 -11.42 1.26
C ASP A 29 -7.00 -11.42 2.23
N PRO A 30 -8.16 -11.97 1.85
CA PRO A 30 -9.37 -11.89 2.68
C PRO A 30 -9.33 -12.83 3.90
N SER A 31 -8.43 -13.82 3.90
CA SER A 31 -8.30 -14.80 4.99
C SER A 31 -7.36 -14.33 6.09
N THR A 32 -6.29 -13.62 5.73
CA THR A 32 -5.24 -13.18 6.65
C THR A 32 -5.20 -11.67 6.86
N GLY A 33 -5.82 -10.89 5.95
CA GLY A 33 -5.77 -9.44 5.95
C GLY A 33 -4.45 -8.85 5.44
N MET A 34 -3.51 -9.67 4.96
CA MET A 34 -2.18 -9.21 4.56
C MET A 34 -2.11 -8.83 3.08
N TRP A 35 -1.08 -8.07 2.71
CA TRP A 35 -0.63 -7.96 1.32
C TRP A 35 0.66 -8.74 1.14
N ARG A 36 0.66 -9.67 0.19
CA ARG A 36 1.83 -10.50 -0.11
C ARG A 36 2.89 -9.70 -0.86
N ALA A 37 4.14 -9.87 -0.43
CA ALA A 37 5.31 -9.37 -1.16
C ALA A 37 6.06 -10.50 -1.85
N ALA A 38 6.76 -10.18 -2.94
CA ALA A 38 7.69 -11.07 -3.61
C ALA A 38 9.02 -10.36 -3.84
N SER A 39 10.12 -11.10 -3.81
CA SER A 39 11.44 -10.54 -4.12
C SER A 39 11.62 -10.52 -5.64
N LEU A 40 12.07 -9.37 -6.15
CA LEU A 40 12.37 -9.20 -7.58
C LEU A 40 13.69 -9.88 -7.98
N ASN A 41 14.56 -10.17 -7.01
CA ASN A 41 15.92 -10.65 -7.27
C ASN A 41 16.07 -12.17 -7.10
N LYS A 42 15.24 -12.79 -6.26
CA LYS A 42 15.34 -14.22 -5.92
C LYS A 42 13.95 -14.77 -5.65
N GLU A 43 13.68 -15.99 -6.10
CA GLU A 43 12.52 -16.72 -5.60
C GLU A 43 12.72 -17.06 -4.12
N ARG A 44 11.68 -16.83 -3.33
CA ARG A 44 11.68 -17.08 -1.89
C ARG A 44 10.41 -17.81 -1.51
N ASP A 45 10.52 -18.78 -0.62
CA ASP A 45 9.37 -19.40 0.01
C ASP A 45 8.59 -18.33 0.80
N PRO A 46 7.32 -18.06 0.45
CA PRO A 46 6.48 -17.11 1.18
C PRO A 46 6.29 -17.47 2.66
N ALA A 47 6.37 -18.76 3.00
CA ALA A 47 6.20 -19.23 4.37
C ALA A 47 7.48 -19.10 5.22
N SER A 48 8.63 -18.86 4.60
CA SER A 48 9.88 -18.56 5.30
C SER A 48 9.83 -17.24 6.06
N ASP A 49 10.68 -17.07 7.07
CA ASP A 49 10.72 -15.82 7.86
C ASP A 49 11.00 -14.59 6.99
N ILE A 50 11.83 -14.73 5.95
CA ILE A 50 12.09 -13.65 5.00
C ILE A 50 10.83 -13.34 4.19
N GLY A 51 10.09 -14.36 3.74
CA GLY A 51 8.84 -14.19 3.00
C GLY A 51 7.76 -13.49 3.82
N LYS A 52 7.63 -13.86 5.09
CA LYS A 52 6.72 -13.22 6.05
C LYS A 52 7.11 -11.78 6.32
N PHE A 53 8.37 -11.51 6.65
CA PHE A 53 8.87 -10.16 6.90
C PHE A 53 8.63 -9.21 5.72
N MET A 54 8.82 -9.68 4.49
CA MET A 54 8.52 -8.88 3.30
C MET A 54 7.02 -8.55 3.18
N SER A 55 6.15 -9.51 3.51
CA SER A 55 4.70 -9.31 3.49
C SER A 55 4.22 -8.41 4.62
N ASP A 56 4.89 -8.42 5.79
CA ASP A 56 4.66 -7.44 6.86
C ASP A 56 4.95 -6.01 6.37
N ALA A 57 6.08 -5.81 5.68
CA ALA A 57 6.42 -4.52 5.11
C ALA A 57 5.41 -4.07 4.04
N ALA A 58 4.99 -4.97 3.15
CA ALA A 58 3.96 -4.65 2.15
C ALA A 58 2.62 -4.29 2.81
N THR A 59 2.22 -5.02 3.85
CA THR A 59 1.01 -4.76 4.63
C THR A 59 1.08 -3.40 5.30
N ALA A 60 2.22 -3.05 5.92
CA ALA A 60 2.41 -1.74 6.54
C ALA A 60 2.26 -0.59 5.52
N TYR A 61 2.87 -0.71 4.33
CA TYR A 61 2.73 0.31 3.29
C TYR A 61 1.34 0.39 2.69
N ALA A 62 0.65 -0.74 2.53
CA ALA A 62 -0.72 -0.78 2.07
C ALA A 62 -1.65 -0.08 3.06
N VAL A 63 -1.51 -0.39 4.36
CA VAL A 63 -2.28 0.26 5.43
C VAL A 63 -2.01 1.76 5.46
N LEU A 64 -0.74 2.19 5.43
CA LEU A 64 -0.40 3.62 5.35
C LEU A 64 -1.06 4.28 4.12
N ALA A 65 -0.99 3.63 2.96
CA ALA A 65 -1.65 4.14 1.76
C ALA A 65 -3.17 4.20 1.91
N LEU A 66 -3.82 3.24 2.55
CA LEU A 66 -5.29 3.24 2.70
C LEU A 66 -5.77 4.22 3.78
N THR A 67 -4.97 4.48 4.81
CA THR A 67 -5.39 5.29 5.97
C THR A 67 -4.89 6.72 5.96
N ASP A 68 -3.86 7.07 5.16
CA ASP A 68 -3.37 8.44 5.19
C ASP A 68 -4.41 9.45 4.64
N THR A 69 -4.71 10.42 5.49
CA THR A 69 -5.76 11.42 5.35
C THR A 69 -5.29 12.69 4.65
N ALA A 70 -4.13 12.69 3.97
CA ALA A 70 -3.55 13.85 3.27
C ALA A 70 -4.46 14.53 2.21
N LEU A 71 -5.68 14.04 1.99
CA LEU A 71 -6.72 14.68 1.20
C LEU A 71 -7.80 15.43 2.01
N ILE A 72 -7.76 15.42 3.36
CA ILE A 72 -8.56 16.33 4.19
C ILE A 72 -7.73 17.60 4.38
N PRO A 73 -8.13 18.74 3.78
CA PRO A 73 -7.47 20.02 4.03
C PRO A 73 -7.52 20.31 5.53
N LYS A 74 -6.39 20.67 6.13
CA LYS A 74 -6.31 21.12 7.54
C LYS A 74 -7.10 22.41 7.84
N SER A 75 -7.83 22.96 6.88
CA SER A 75 -8.61 24.20 7.01
C SER A 75 -10.00 24.01 7.64
N GLU A 76 -10.36 22.79 8.06
CA GLU A 76 -11.66 22.52 8.71
C GLU A 76 -11.55 22.18 10.22
N PHE A 77 -10.47 22.61 10.87
CA PHE A 77 -10.39 22.70 12.34
C PHE A 77 -9.88 24.08 12.77
#